data_AF-A0A6N7PK93-F1
#
_entry.id   AF-A0A6N7PK93-F1
#
_cell.length_a   1.000
_cell.length_b   1.000
_cell.length_c   1.000
_cell.angle_alpha   90.00
_cell.angle_beta   90.00
_cell.angle_gamma   90.00
#
_symmetry.space_group_name_H-M   'P 1'
#
loop_
_entity.id
_entity.type
_entity.pdbx_description
1 polymer ?
#
loop_
_entity_poly.entity_id
_entity_poly.type
_entity_poly.pdbx_seq_one_letter_code
_entity_poly.pdbx_strand_id
1 'polypeptide(L)'
;MRTWIYVAPDDRSTKLGYLRAGAVVDRAETSAGTRRCEGGWYRIAPRGYVCVGKGATLSLDHQVIQAALRGPDRDATLPYAYVMSRSRAPHLYFRLPTEKDQRRVEGPTVREHVRLAIPPKVPLDAVPAFLAEGRDLPKPYGAVEPLRYSVHAGRAKQESAFGLVTAFEWTDRKFGLTTELDLIPLDRTKPAKISSLHGAVVDNPGGLPAIVTSHGAAKLVPDADGRMHEKGVVPWRSGVVLTGNTKGGERGLWETTEGFWLPAATMLIATPREDPIGHARAGKKWIDVSIKKQLLVAYEGTQPVFATLVSTGRGGMSDPEKTTATVRGVFYVHAKHVSGTMDGEEGSDSFDLRDVPYIQYFHEGYALHGAYWHDEFGKPRSHGCVNLAPADAKWLFDWTDPPVPPEWHGAVNLEGGTLVWTHAG
;
A
#
# COMPACT_ATOMS: atom_id res chain seq x y z
N MET A 1 -5.41 13.78 -4.82
CA MET A 1 -6.27 14.70 -4.04
C MET A 1 -5.69 14.85 -2.62
N ARG A 2 -5.08 16.00 -2.27
CA ARG A 2 -4.32 16.16 -1.02
C ARG A 2 -4.58 17.52 -0.38
N THR A 3 -5.02 17.52 0.87
CA THR A 3 -5.11 18.73 1.69
C THR A 3 -3.89 18.78 2.60
N TRP A 4 -2.93 19.63 2.26
CA TRP A 4 -1.64 19.71 2.96
C TRP A 4 -1.77 20.26 4.37
N ILE A 5 -0.97 19.69 5.27
CA ILE A 5 -0.82 20.10 6.66
C ILE A 5 0.53 20.77 6.80
N TYR A 6 0.53 21.96 7.39
CA TYR A 6 1.66 22.87 7.44
C TYR A 6 2.17 23.06 8.86
N VAL A 7 3.47 23.30 9.04
CA VAL A 7 4.06 23.53 10.38
C VAL A 7 3.60 24.86 10.99
N ALA A 8 3.29 25.85 10.17
CA ALA A 8 2.80 27.18 10.57
C ALA A 8 1.54 27.55 9.77
N PRO A 9 0.73 28.55 10.21
CA PRO A 9 -0.44 29.03 9.49
C PRO A 9 -0.07 29.85 8.24
N ASP A 10 0.66 29.21 7.33
CA ASP A 10 1.17 29.78 6.08
C ASP A 10 1.44 28.65 5.07
N ASP A 11 0.91 28.78 3.85
CA ASP A 11 1.02 27.81 2.75
C ASP A 11 2.41 27.70 2.11
N ARG A 12 3.34 28.58 2.49
CA ARG A 12 4.76 28.51 2.14
C ARG A 12 5.62 27.85 3.22
N SER A 13 5.04 27.52 4.37
CA SER A 13 5.78 26.81 5.42
C SER A 13 5.96 25.33 5.08
N THR A 14 6.82 24.64 5.83
CA THR A 14 7.11 23.23 5.62
C THR A 14 5.86 22.37 5.75
N LYS A 15 5.68 21.44 4.80
CA LYS A 15 4.60 20.45 4.82
C LYS A 15 4.97 19.31 5.77
N LEU A 16 4.07 18.98 6.69
CA LEU A 16 4.21 17.87 7.63
C LEU A 16 3.59 16.57 7.11
N GLY A 17 2.60 16.69 6.23
CA GLY A 17 1.74 15.59 5.83
C GLY A 17 0.50 16.10 5.11
N TYR A 18 -0.48 15.23 4.90
CA TYR A 18 -1.75 15.64 4.30
C TYR A 18 -2.92 14.78 4.75
N LEU A 19 -4.10 15.38 4.64
CA LEU A 19 -5.40 14.73 4.76
C LEU A 19 -5.90 14.32 3.37
N ARG A 20 -6.54 13.16 3.28
CA ARG A 20 -7.26 12.71 2.09
C ARG A 20 -8.69 13.24 2.13
N ALA A 21 -9.30 13.38 0.94
CA ALA A 21 -10.73 13.68 0.82
C ALA A 21 -11.57 12.71 1.67
N GLY A 22 -12.49 13.26 2.47
CA GLY A 22 -13.30 12.49 3.43
C GLY A 22 -12.74 12.39 4.84
N ALA A 23 -11.45 12.71 5.05
CA ALA A 23 -10.87 12.71 6.40
C ALA A 23 -11.52 13.80 7.27
N VAL A 24 -11.87 13.41 8.50
CA VAL A 24 -12.40 14.30 9.55
C VAL A 24 -11.37 14.33 10.67
N VAL A 25 -11.00 15.53 11.13
CA VAL A 25 -9.97 15.73 12.15
C VAL A 25 -10.43 16.75 13.19
N ASP A 26 -9.95 16.57 14.42
CA ASP A 26 -10.11 17.57 15.46
C ASP A 26 -9.27 18.82 15.13
N ARG A 27 -9.83 19.98 15.47
CA ARG A 27 -9.19 21.28 15.26
C ARG A 27 -9.40 22.21 16.46
N ALA A 28 -8.53 23.22 16.55
CA ALA A 28 -8.78 24.36 17.43
C ALA A 28 -10.09 25.06 17.06
N GLU A 29 -10.77 25.61 18.06
CA GLU A 29 -12.06 26.30 17.89
C GLU A 29 -11.94 27.53 16.99
N THR A 30 -10.88 28.33 17.20
CA THR A 30 -10.63 29.58 16.48
C THR A 30 -9.52 29.44 15.44
N SER A 31 -9.61 30.24 14.38
CA SER A 31 -8.55 30.33 13.39
C SER A 31 -7.28 31.01 13.95
N ALA A 32 -6.12 30.53 13.54
CA ALA A 32 -4.80 31.12 13.79
C ALA A 32 -4.42 32.23 12.79
N GLY A 33 -5.39 32.75 12.03
CA GLY A 33 -5.22 33.85 11.07
C GLY A 33 -5.59 33.45 9.64
N THR A 34 -5.59 34.42 8.74
CA THR A 34 -6.11 34.30 7.36
C THR A 34 -5.05 34.54 6.27
N ARG A 35 -3.77 34.56 6.65
CA ARG A 35 -2.66 34.84 5.73
C ARG A 35 -2.67 33.87 4.54
N ARG A 36 -2.99 34.38 3.34
CA ARG A 36 -3.15 33.57 2.09
C ARG A 36 -4.15 32.40 2.21
N CYS A 37 -5.07 32.52 3.16
CA CYS A 37 -6.12 31.55 3.43
C CYS A 37 -7.38 32.27 3.89
N GLU A 38 -8.28 32.59 2.97
CA GLU A 38 -9.50 33.36 3.26
C GLU A 38 -10.40 32.65 4.28
N GLY A 39 -10.52 31.32 4.20
CA GLY A 39 -11.29 30.53 5.16
C GLY A 39 -10.64 30.37 6.54
N GLY A 40 -9.41 30.86 6.72
CA GLY A 40 -8.66 30.77 7.96
C GLY A 40 -7.83 29.50 8.11
N TRP A 41 -6.71 29.64 8.79
CA TRP A 41 -5.84 28.55 9.22
C TRP A 41 -6.33 27.98 10.54
N TYR A 42 -6.49 26.67 10.63
CA TYR A 42 -6.86 25.99 11.87
C TYR A 42 -5.78 25.01 12.27
N ARG A 43 -5.37 25.06 13.54
CA ARG A 43 -4.51 24.04 14.11
C ARG A 43 -5.30 22.75 14.20
N ILE A 44 -4.75 21.63 13.72
CA ILE A 44 -5.40 20.31 13.77
C ILE A 44 -4.66 19.35 14.71
N ALA A 45 -5.32 18.28 15.11
CA ALA A 45 -4.70 17.18 15.84
C ALA A 45 -3.81 16.31 14.91
N PRO A 46 -2.69 15.74 15.44
CA PRO A 46 -2.06 16.13 16.71
C PRO A 46 -1.29 17.46 16.60
N ARG A 47 -0.93 17.89 15.39
CA ARG A 47 -0.11 19.08 15.14
C ARG A 47 -0.34 19.69 13.76
N GLY A 48 0.19 20.89 13.55
CA GLY A 48 0.17 21.57 12.26
C GLY A 48 -1.14 22.30 11.96
N TYR A 49 -1.19 22.92 10.79
CA TYR A 49 -2.25 23.82 10.37
C TYR A 49 -2.79 23.45 8.99
N VAL A 50 -4.10 23.57 8.82
CA VAL A 50 -4.80 23.37 7.55
C VAL A 50 -5.56 24.65 7.18
N CYS A 51 -5.51 25.00 5.89
CA CYS A 51 -6.26 26.13 5.35
C CYS A 51 -7.67 25.70 4.92
N VAL A 52 -8.70 26.31 5.50
CA VAL A 52 -10.09 26.11 5.07
C VAL A 52 -10.33 26.84 3.74
N GLY A 53 -11.02 26.18 2.81
CA GLY A 53 -11.32 26.68 1.46
C GLY A 53 -10.39 26.13 0.36
N LYS A 54 -9.23 25.56 0.71
CA LYS A 54 -8.31 24.89 -0.24
C LYS A 54 -8.29 23.37 -0.02
N GLY A 55 -9.45 22.73 -0.20
CA GLY A 55 -9.62 21.28 0.01
C GLY A 55 -9.99 20.88 1.44
N ALA A 56 -10.26 21.84 2.32
CA ALA A 56 -10.84 21.62 3.65
C ALA A 56 -12.07 22.51 3.85
N THR A 57 -13.02 22.03 4.65
CA THR A 57 -14.24 22.73 5.02
C THR A 57 -14.53 22.52 6.51
N LEU A 58 -15.28 23.45 7.11
CA LEU A 58 -15.80 23.30 8.47
C LEU A 58 -17.16 22.60 8.51
N SER A 59 -17.81 22.43 7.36
CA SER A 59 -19.11 21.79 7.23
C SER A 59 -18.97 20.28 7.06
N LEU A 60 -19.57 19.52 7.99
CA LEU A 60 -19.64 18.06 7.90
C LEU A 60 -20.66 17.57 6.85
N ASP A 61 -21.55 18.44 6.41
CA ASP A 61 -22.58 18.15 5.40
C ASP A 61 -22.07 18.25 3.96
N HIS A 62 -20.77 18.50 3.78
CA HIS A 62 -20.16 18.60 2.46
C HIS A 62 -20.25 17.26 1.70
N GLN A 63 -20.65 17.31 0.42
CA GLN A 63 -20.92 16.13 -0.41
C GLN A 63 -19.79 15.08 -0.41
N VAL A 64 -18.53 15.52 -0.47
CA VAL A 64 -17.37 14.62 -0.41
C VAL A 64 -17.28 13.87 0.92
N ILE A 65 -17.59 14.53 2.05
CA ILE A 65 -17.59 13.90 3.38
C ILE A 65 -18.73 12.87 3.45
N GLN A 66 -19.91 13.24 2.95
CA GLN A 66 -21.08 12.38 2.92
C GLN A 66 -20.91 11.15 2.00
N ALA A 67 -20.06 11.23 0.97
CA ALA A 67 -19.77 10.11 0.07
C ALA A 67 -18.59 9.24 0.54
N ALA A 68 -17.56 9.85 1.12
CA ALA A 68 -16.37 9.16 1.59
C ALA A 68 -16.43 8.88 3.11
N LEU A 69 -17.56 8.32 3.55
CA LEU A 69 -17.86 8.05 4.97
C LEU A 69 -16.83 7.14 5.64
N ARG A 70 -16.21 6.24 4.86
CA ARG A 70 -15.17 5.32 5.35
C ARG A 70 -13.80 5.85 4.97
N GLY A 71 -13.00 6.15 5.99
CA GLY A 71 -11.56 6.32 5.83
C GLY A 71 -10.86 5.00 5.52
N PRO A 72 -9.53 5.03 5.34
CA PRO A 72 -8.76 3.80 5.21
C PRO A 72 -8.88 2.96 6.49
N ASP A 73 -9.09 1.65 6.33
CA ASP A 73 -8.96 0.68 7.43
C ASP A 73 -7.47 0.44 7.69
N ARG A 74 -6.95 1.09 8.73
CA ARG A 74 -5.52 1.02 9.06
C ARG A 74 -5.15 -0.23 9.84
N ASP A 75 -6.11 -1.01 10.31
CA ASP A 75 -5.86 -2.25 11.05
C ASP A 75 -5.85 -3.47 10.12
N ALA A 76 -6.59 -3.41 9.01
CA ALA A 76 -6.56 -4.42 7.97
C ALA A 76 -5.24 -4.44 7.17
N THR A 77 -4.95 -5.59 6.56
CA THR A 77 -3.82 -5.81 5.62
C THR A 77 -3.81 -4.85 4.43
N LEU A 78 -4.97 -4.31 4.06
CA LEU A 78 -5.13 -3.35 2.98
C LEU A 78 -6.03 -2.21 3.47
N PRO A 79 -5.71 -0.95 3.13
CA PRO A 79 -6.45 0.20 3.63
C PRO A 79 -7.86 0.31 3.06
N TYR A 80 -8.16 -0.39 1.96
CA TYR A 80 -9.47 -0.37 1.30
C TYR A 80 -9.79 -1.75 0.74
N ALA A 81 -11.03 -1.96 0.30
CA ALA A 81 -11.35 -3.10 -0.55
C ALA A 81 -10.77 -2.85 -1.95
N TYR A 82 -9.95 -3.78 -2.44
CA TYR A 82 -9.30 -3.64 -3.74
C TYR A 82 -9.93 -4.53 -4.80
N VAL A 83 -10.17 -3.94 -5.98
CA VAL A 83 -10.70 -4.61 -7.16
C VAL A 83 -9.85 -4.27 -8.38
N MET A 84 -9.85 -5.16 -9.37
CA MET A 84 -9.18 -4.95 -10.66
C MET A 84 -10.21 -4.96 -11.79
N SER A 85 -10.00 -4.14 -12.82
CA SER A 85 -10.86 -4.13 -13.99
C SER A 85 -10.75 -5.46 -14.75
N ARG A 86 -11.88 -5.91 -15.30
CA ARG A 86 -11.90 -7.00 -16.29
C ARG A 86 -11.51 -6.46 -17.67
N SER A 87 -11.34 -7.36 -18.64
CA SER A 87 -11.03 -7.00 -20.03
C SER A 87 -11.93 -5.91 -20.62
N ARG A 88 -13.22 -5.91 -20.26
CA ARG A 88 -14.11 -4.78 -20.53
C ARG A 88 -14.14 -3.84 -19.31
N ALA A 89 -13.15 -2.94 -19.26
CA ALA A 89 -12.96 -2.03 -18.13
C ALA A 89 -14.19 -1.14 -17.85
N PRO A 90 -14.42 -0.77 -16.58
CA PRO A 90 -15.55 0.08 -16.20
C PRO A 90 -15.42 1.50 -16.75
N HIS A 91 -16.56 2.15 -16.97
CA HIS A 91 -16.60 3.61 -17.10
C HIS A 91 -16.47 4.26 -15.73
N LEU A 92 -15.85 5.44 -15.70
CA LEU A 92 -15.66 6.24 -14.49
C LEU A 92 -16.81 7.24 -14.41
N TYR A 93 -17.87 6.91 -13.66
CA TYR A 93 -19.02 7.79 -13.48
C TYR A 93 -18.73 8.84 -12.40
N PHE A 94 -19.15 10.09 -12.61
CA PHE A 94 -19.09 11.13 -11.57
C PHE A 94 -20.45 11.36 -10.90
N ARG A 95 -21.48 10.60 -11.27
CA ARG A 95 -22.80 10.56 -10.63
C ARG A 95 -23.39 9.16 -10.78
N LEU A 96 -24.32 8.77 -9.92
CA LEU A 96 -24.98 7.47 -10.07
C LEU A 96 -25.81 7.43 -11.36
N PRO A 97 -25.53 6.49 -12.29
CA PRO A 97 -26.16 6.50 -13.60
C PRO A 97 -27.58 5.91 -13.54
N THR A 98 -28.54 6.58 -14.17
CA THR A 98 -29.88 6.01 -14.42
C THR A 98 -29.79 4.83 -15.38
N GLU A 99 -30.82 3.98 -15.48
CA GLU A 99 -30.80 2.91 -16.48
C GLU A 99 -30.62 3.42 -17.92
N LYS A 100 -31.18 4.59 -18.23
CA LYS A 100 -31.04 5.23 -19.54
C LYS A 100 -29.59 5.64 -19.78
N ASP A 101 -28.93 6.19 -18.75
CA ASP A 101 -27.51 6.52 -18.80
C ASP A 101 -26.64 5.27 -19.01
N GLN A 102 -26.94 4.18 -18.28
CA GLN A 102 -26.22 2.92 -18.43
C GLN A 102 -26.36 2.34 -19.85
N ARG A 103 -27.58 2.31 -20.41
CA ARG A 103 -27.80 1.86 -21.81
C ARG A 103 -27.08 2.75 -22.83
N ARG A 104 -27.09 4.07 -22.63
CA ARG A 104 -26.42 5.03 -23.52
C ARG A 104 -24.90 4.90 -23.48
N VAL A 105 -24.31 4.71 -22.30
CA VAL A 105 -22.85 4.70 -22.10
C VAL A 105 -22.24 3.32 -22.34
N GLU A 106 -22.92 2.25 -21.89
CA GLU A 106 -22.38 0.88 -21.95
C GLU A 106 -22.94 0.05 -23.12
N GLY A 107 -23.98 0.55 -23.78
CA GLY A 107 -24.65 -0.09 -24.90
C GLY A 107 -25.89 -0.90 -24.51
N PRO A 108 -26.63 -1.43 -25.51
CA PRO A 108 -27.92 -2.08 -25.30
C PRO A 108 -27.83 -3.40 -24.53
N THR A 109 -26.69 -4.09 -24.59
CA THR A 109 -26.47 -5.41 -23.96
C THR A 109 -26.08 -5.34 -22.47
N VAL A 110 -26.11 -4.15 -21.86
CA VAL A 110 -25.69 -3.96 -20.45
C VAL A 110 -26.46 -4.87 -19.49
N ARG A 111 -27.76 -5.07 -19.69
CA ARG A 111 -28.60 -5.91 -18.83
C ARG A 111 -28.24 -7.39 -18.89
N GLU A 112 -27.90 -7.89 -20.08
CA GLU A 112 -27.50 -9.30 -20.26
C GLU A 112 -26.19 -9.56 -19.54
N HIS A 113 -25.23 -8.64 -19.67
CA HIS A 113 -23.96 -8.72 -18.97
C HIS A 113 -24.11 -8.70 -17.45
N VAL A 114 -24.92 -7.77 -16.92
CA VAL A 114 -25.13 -7.63 -15.46
C VAL A 114 -25.71 -8.92 -14.87
N ARG A 115 -26.66 -9.57 -15.56
CA ARG A 115 -27.26 -10.83 -15.11
C ARG A 115 -26.26 -11.98 -14.99
N LEU A 116 -25.24 -12.00 -15.85
CA LEU A 116 -24.23 -13.06 -15.88
C LEU A 116 -23.01 -12.75 -14.98
N ALA A 117 -22.89 -11.51 -14.51
CA ALA A 117 -21.74 -11.08 -13.74
C ALA A 117 -21.82 -11.54 -12.28
N ILE A 118 -20.68 -12.00 -11.76
CA ILE A 118 -20.49 -12.23 -10.32
C ILE A 118 -19.61 -11.09 -9.81
N PRO A 119 -20.20 -10.02 -9.23
CA PRO A 119 -19.43 -8.91 -8.70
C PRO A 119 -18.63 -9.35 -7.46
N PRO A 120 -17.51 -8.67 -7.16
CA PRO A 120 -16.78 -8.90 -5.91
C PRO A 120 -17.69 -8.67 -4.69
N LYS A 121 -17.46 -9.48 -3.65
CA LYS A 121 -18.12 -9.29 -2.36
C LYS A 121 -17.40 -8.15 -1.64
N VAL A 122 -18.07 -7.01 -1.53
CA VAL A 122 -17.61 -5.83 -0.79
C VAL A 122 -18.73 -5.35 0.14
N PRO A 123 -18.41 -4.75 1.29
CA PRO A 123 -19.41 -4.14 2.16
C PRO A 123 -20.20 -3.06 1.41
N LEU A 124 -21.51 -2.99 1.64
CA LEU A 124 -22.41 -2.04 0.99
C LEU A 124 -22.95 -1.05 2.01
N ASP A 125 -22.99 0.22 1.63
CA ASP A 125 -23.57 1.31 2.42
C ASP A 125 -24.84 1.85 1.76
N ALA A 126 -25.62 2.60 2.54
CA ALA A 126 -26.73 3.38 2.01
C ALA A 126 -26.20 4.45 1.04
N VAL A 127 -26.96 4.68 -0.04
CA VAL A 127 -26.63 5.73 -1.01
C VAL A 127 -26.83 7.10 -0.35
N PRO A 128 -25.81 7.98 -0.35
CA PRO A 128 -25.97 9.36 0.13
C PRO A 128 -27.07 10.11 -0.62
N ALA A 129 -27.91 10.87 0.09
CA ALA A 129 -29.11 11.51 -0.47
C ALA A 129 -28.82 12.33 -1.74
N PHE A 130 -27.74 13.10 -1.76
CA PHE A 130 -27.39 13.91 -2.93
C PHE A 130 -27.04 13.07 -4.17
N LEU A 131 -26.45 11.89 -4.01
CA LEU A 131 -26.18 10.97 -5.11
C LEU A 131 -27.47 10.31 -5.60
N ALA A 132 -28.38 9.97 -4.68
CA ALA A 132 -29.70 9.42 -5.03
C ALA A 132 -30.56 10.44 -5.81
N GLU A 133 -30.41 11.74 -5.54
CA GLU A 133 -31.01 12.83 -6.31
C GLU A 133 -30.37 13.05 -7.69
N GLY A 134 -29.35 12.26 -8.06
CA GLY A 134 -28.67 12.35 -9.35
C GLY A 134 -27.71 13.53 -9.46
N ARG A 135 -27.31 14.15 -8.34
CA ARG A 135 -26.30 15.20 -8.34
C ARG A 135 -24.91 14.62 -8.56
N ASP A 136 -24.05 15.43 -9.16
CA ASP A 136 -22.66 15.08 -9.41
C ASP A 136 -21.86 15.02 -8.10
N LEU A 137 -20.94 14.07 -8.03
CA LEU A 137 -19.88 14.02 -7.04
C LEU A 137 -18.78 15.01 -7.45
N PRO A 138 -18.54 16.09 -6.68
CA PRO A 138 -17.50 17.04 -7.01
C PRO A 138 -16.12 16.39 -6.82
N LYS A 139 -15.18 16.71 -7.71
CA LYS A 139 -13.78 16.38 -7.49
C LYS A 139 -13.21 17.36 -6.45
N PRO A 140 -12.44 16.88 -5.48
CA PRO A 140 -11.86 17.75 -4.47
C PRO A 140 -10.72 18.57 -5.08
N TYR A 141 -10.36 19.63 -4.36
CA TYR A 141 -9.28 20.53 -4.76
C TYR A 141 -7.99 19.79 -5.14
N GLY A 142 -7.42 20.16 -6.29
CA GLY A 142 -6.18 19.58 -6.81
C GLY A 142 -6.33 18.18 -7.42
N ALA A 143 -7.55 17.67 -7.59
CA ALA A 143 -7.81 16.53 -8.48
C ALA A 143 -7.68 16.97 -9.94
N VAL A 144 -7.11 16.10 -10.78
CA VAL A 144 -7.21 16.28 -12.24
C VAL A 144 -8.65 15.97 -12.65
N GLU A 145 -9.29 16.88 -13.38
CA GLU A 145 -10.62 16.65 -13.95
C GLU A 145 -10.51 16.21 -15.42
N PRO A 146 -10.76 14.93 -15.74
CA PRO A 146 -10.83 14.50 -17.11
C PRO A 146 -12.04 15.11 -17.82
N LEU A 147 -12.02 15.11 -19.15
CA LEU A 147 -13.16 15.51 -19.97
C LEU A 147 -14.41 14.73 -19.55
N ARG A 148 -15.46 15.46 -19.15
CA ARG A 148 -16.74 14.90 -18.74
C ARG A 148 -17.66 14.71 -19.95
N TYR A 149 -18.21 13.51 -20.07
CA TYR A 149 -19.17 13.11 -21.09
C TYR A 149 -20.51 12.75 -20.44
N SER A 150 -21.43 13.71 -20.41
CA SER A 150 -22.77 13.61 -19.82
C SER A 150 -22.86 13.14 -18.35
N VAL A 151 -22.36 11.96 -18.02
CA VAL A 151 -22.40 11.31 -16.68
C VAL A 151 -21.09 10.60 -16.30
N HIS A 152 -20.13 10.49 -17.21
CA HIS A 152 -18.88 9.75 -17.00
C HIS A 152 -17.67 10.52 -17.55
N ALA A 153 -16.47 10.20 -17.08
CA ALA A 153 -15.23 10.83 -17.50
C ALA A 153 -14.34 9.86 -18.32
N GLY A 154 -14.98 9.11 -19.22
CA GLY A 154 -14.33 8.07 -20.02
C GLY A 154 -14.33 6.68 -19.38
N ARG A 155 -13.43 5.82 -19.87
CA ARG A 155 -13.28 4.42 -19.44
C ARG A 155 -11.91 4.23 -18.80
N ALA A 156 -11.84 3.41 -17.76
CA ALA A 156 -10.58 2.96 -17.21
C ALA A 156 -9.76 2.14 -18.22
N LYS A 157 -8.46 2.00 -17.97
CA LYS A 157 -7.61 1.06 -18.70
C LYS A 157 -7.94 -0.39 -18.30
N GLN A 158 -7.56 -1.34 -19.16
CA GLN A 158 -7.61 -2.76 -18.83
C GLN A 158 -6.59 -3.06 -17.71
N GLU A 159 -6.94 -4.00 -16.83
CA GLU A 159 -6.14 -4.37 -15.66
C GLU A 159 -5.77 -3.18 -14.75
N SER A 160 -6.56 -2.09 -14.81
CA SER A 160 -6.53 -1.02 -13.82
C SER A 160 -6.95 -1.54 -12.46
N ALA A 161 -6.28 -1.06 -11.44
CA ALA A 161 -6.48 -1.47 -10.08
C ALA A 161 -7.16 -0.32 -9.31
N PHE A 162 -8.11 -0.63 -8.41
CA PHE A 162 -8.89 0.38 -7.68
C PHE A 162 -9.03 0.02 -6.21
N GLY A 163 -8.73 0.97 -5.32
CA GLY A 163 -9.23 0.96 -3.95
C GLY A 163 -10.65 1.53 -3.89
N LEU A 164 -11.53 0.86 -3.15
CA LEU A 164 -12.92 1.28 -2.94
C LEU A 164 -13.08 1.87 -1.54
N VAL A 165 -13.48 3.13 -1.49
CA VAL A 165 -13.86 3.84 -0.25
C VAL A 165 -15.13 3.22 0.31
N THR A 166 -16.10 2.98 -0.56
CA THR A 166 -17.38 2.33 -0.23
C THR A 166 -18.00 1.75 -1.50
N ALA A 167 -19.11 1.03 -1.35
CA ALA A 167 -19.92 0.55 -2.45
C ALA A 167 -21.40 0.65 -2.10
N PHE A 168 -22.23 0.76 -3.13
CA PHE A 168 -23.66 0.96 -3.00
C PHE A 168 -24.42 0.03 -3.93
N GLU A 169 -25.65 -0.32 -3.55
CA GLU A 169 -26.63 -0.84 -4.50
C GLU A 169 -27.37 0.32 -5.16
N TRP A 170 -27.41 0.32 -6.48
CA TRP A 170 -28.10 1.33 -7.27
C TRP A 170 -28.67 0.68 -8.52
N THR A 171 -29.95 0.94 -8.78
CA THR A 171 -30.77 0.17 -9.72
C THR A 171 -30.76 -1.32 -9.35
N ASP A 172 -30.31 -2.17 -10.26
CA ASP A 172 -30.11 -3.61 -10.17
C ASP A 172 -28.62 -3.99 -10.10
N ARG A 173 -27.74 -3.02 -9.78
CA ARG A 173 -26.28 -3.17 -9.84
C ARG A 173 -25.60 -2.70 -8.56
N LYS A 174 -24.34 -3.08 -8.43
CA LYS A 174 -23.44 -2.61 -7.38
C LYS A 174 -22.42 -1.64 -7.97
N PHE A 175 -22.28 -0.47 -7.38
CA PHE A 175 -21.30 0.54 -7.76
C PHE A 175 -20.32 0.77 -6.62
N GLY A 176 -19.03 0.71 -6.92
CA GLY A 176 -17.98 1.08 -5.98
C GLY A 176 -17.60 2.54 -6.16
N LEU A 177 -17.46 3.28 -5.07
CA LEU A 177 -16.82 4.59 -5.05
C LEU A 177 -15.31 4.40 -4.87
N THR A 178 -14.52 4.77 -5.88
CA THR A 178 -13.07 4.66 -5.81
C THR A 178 -12.47 5.72 -4.90
N THR A 179 -11.22 5.52 -4.49
CA THR A 179 -10.43 6.50 -3.74
C THR A 179 -10.12 7.79 -4.50
N GLU A 180 -10.31 7.80 -5.82
CA GLU A 180 -10.24 9.00 -6.66
C GLU A 180 -11.61 9.67 -6.87
N LEU A 181 -12.63 9.22 -6.13
CA LEU A 181 -14.03 9.68 -6.22
C LEU A 181 -14.64 9.48 -7.61
N ASP A 182 -14.43 8.31 -8.21
CA ASP A 182 -15.16 7.84 -9.38
C ASP A 182 -16.09 6.69 -8.98
N LEU A 183 -17.30 6.66 -9.50
CA LEU A 183 -18.22 5.55 -9.36
C LEU A 183 -17.96 4.54 -10.48
N ILE A 184 -17.69 3.29 -10.11
CA ILE A 184 -17.45 2.20 -11.07
C ILE A 184 -18.43 1.05 -10.87
N PRO A 185 -19.01 0.48 -11.94
CA PRO A 185 -19.84 -0.72 -11.82
C PRO A 185 -18.98 -1.93 -11.44
N LEU A 186 -19.33 -2.60 -10.33
CA LEU A 186 -18.54 -3.72 -9.79
C LEU A 186 -18.67 -5.00 -10.61
N ASP A 187 -19.73 -5.15 -11.43
CA ASP A 187 -19.84 -6.24 -12.42
C ASP A 187 -18.71 -6.24 -13.46
N ARG A 188 -18.04 -5.09 -13.66
CA ARG A 188 -16.86 -4.95 -14.54
C ARG A 188 -15.54 -5.19 -13.84
N THR A 189 -15.57 -5.67 -12.61
CA THR A 189 -14.38 -5.85 -11.78
C THR A 189 -14.27 -7.28 -11.26
N LYS A 190 -13.07 -7.63 -10.80
CA LYS A 190 -12.74 -8.86 -10.09
C LYS A 190 -12.04 -8.47 -8.76
N PRO A 191 -12.21 -9.23 -7.68
CA PRO A 191 -11.47 -8.96 -6.45
C PRO A 191 -9.96 -9.08 -6.69
N ALA A 192 -9.17 -8.26 -6.01
CA ALA A 192 -7.72 -8.43 -5.98
C ALA A 192 -7.37 -9.76 -5.28
N LYS A 193 -6.42 -10.52 -5.84
CA LYS A 193 -5.93 -11.76 -5.22
C LYS A 193 -4.74 -11.40 -4.32
N ILE A 194 -5.00 -11.35 -3.02
CA ILE A 194 -3.98 -10.96 -2.05
C ILE A 194 -3.01 -12.11 -1.82
N SER A 195 -1.71 -11.79 -1.78
CA SER A 195 -0.65 -12.76 -1.50
C SER A 195 -0.81 -13.34 -0.08
N SER A 196 -0.50 -14.63 0.06
CA SER A 196 -0.39 -15.30 1.36
C SER A 196 1.02 -15.24 1.96
N LEU A 197 1.97 -14.56 1.30
CA LEU A 197 3.30 -14.33 1.84
C LEU A 197 3.18 -13.50 3.12
N HIS A 198 3.82 -14.01 4.17
CA HIS A 198 4.05 -13.31 5.42
C HIS A 198 5.52 -13.46 5.79
N GLY A 199 6.16 -12.32 6.05
CA GLY A 199 7.53 -12.25 6.53
C GLY A 199 7.70 -12.86 7.92
N ALA A 200 8.95 -12.99 8.35
CA ALA A 200 9.31 -13.43 9.69
C ALA A 200 9.48 -12.20 10.59
N VAL A 201 8.62 -12.05 11.59
CA VAL A 201 8.77 -11.05 12.67
C VAL A 201 9.60 -11.67 13.80
N VAL A 202 10.62 -10.96 14.28
CA VAL A 202 11.55 -11.44 15.30
C VAL A 202 11.30 -10.73 16.63
N ASP A 203 10.57 -11.40 17.52
CA ASP A 203 10.24 -10.85 18.85
C ASP A 203 11.28 -11.20 19.93
N ASN A 204 12.16 -12.18 19.67
CA ASN A 204 13.15 -12.67 20.62
C ASN A 204 14.56 -12.18 20.24
N PRO A 205 15.32 -11.58 21.17
CA PRO A 205 16.72 -11.20 20.93
C PRO A 205 17.56 -12.40 20.44
N GLY A 206 18.39 -12.18 19.42
CA GLY A 206 19.25 -13.21 18.84
C GLY A 206 18.57 -14.14 17.82
N GLY A 207 17.26 -14.03 17.62
CA GLY A 207 16.55 -14.76 16.57
C GLY A 207 17.01 -14.34 15.16
N LEU A 208 17.19 -15.32 14.27
CA LEU A 208 17.52 -15.08 12.87
C LEU A 208 16.30 -15.32 11.98
N PRO A 209 15.77 -14.31 11.29
CA PRO A 209 14.63 -14.52 10.42
C PRO A 209 15.03 -15.27 9.15
N ALA A 210 14.18 -16.16 8.67
CA ALA A 210 14.35 -16.89 7.42
C ALA A 210 13.00 -17.04 6.72
N ILE A 211 13.02 -17.11 5.39
CA ILE A 211 11.83 -17.35 4.59
C ILE A 211 11.94 -18.71 3.90
N VAL A 212 10.89 -19.52 3.97
CA VAL A 212 10.82 -20.80 3.25
C VAL A 212 10.68 -20.53 1.75
N THR A 213 11.64 -21.02 0.95
CA THR A 213 11.69 -20.77 -0.50
C THR A 213 11.39 -22.01 -1.34
N SER A 214 11.40 -23.20 -0.73
CA SER A 214 11.03 -24.47 -1.40
C SER A 214 9.56 -24.85 -1.15
N HIS A 215 8.93 -25.45 -2.15
CA HIS A 215 7.65 -26.14 -1.95
C HIS A 215 7.89 -27.47 -1.23
N GLY A 216 6.99 -27.84 -0.32
CA GLY A 216 7.09 -29.11 0.41
C GLY A 216 8.27 -29.17 1.37
N ALA A 217 8.68 -28.04 1.97
CA ALA A 217 9.75 -28.02 2.96
C ALA A 217 9.35 -28.88 4.17
N ALA A 218 10.03 -30.01 4.36
CA ALA A 218 9.72 -30.98 5.41
C ALA A 218 9.95 -30.38 6.81
N LYS A 219 8.89 -30.37 7.63
CA LYS A 219 8.96 -29.98 9.04
C LYS A 219 9.54 -31.15 9.84
N LEU A 220 10.75 -31.01 10.37
CA LEU A 220 11.40 -32.09 11.12
C LEU A 220 11.29 -31.85 12.63
N VAL A 221 11.00 -32.90 13.39
CA VAL A 221 10.93 -32.86 14.86
C VAL A 221 11.79 -33.99 15.42
N PRO A 222 12.64 -33.71 16.44
CA PRO A 222 13.42 -34.77 17.08
C PRO A 222 12.53 -35.69 17.93
N ASP A 223 12.80 -36.99 17.91
CA ASP A 223 12.28 -37.94 18.91
C ASP A 223 13.13 -37.91 20.20
N ALA A 224 12.79 -38.80 21.15
CA ALA A 224 13.50 -38.94 22.42
C ALA A 224 14.99 -39.32 22.25
N ASP A 225 15.35 -39.97 21.15
CA ASP A 225 16.73 -40.36 20.81
C ASP A 225 17.45 -39.29 19.96
N GLY A 226 16.78 -38.16 19.67
CA GLY A 226 17.31 -37.07 18.87
C GLY A 226 17.28 -37.30 17.35
N ARG A 227 16.65 -38.38 16.87
CA ARG A 227 16.45 -38.66 15.45
C ARG A 227 15.33 -37.79 14.90
N MET A 228 15.51 -37.28 13.69
CA MET A 228 14.56 -36.38 13.05
C MET A 228 13.47 -37.14 12.32
N HIS A 229 12.21 -36.79 12.60
CA HIS A 229 11.04 -37.34 11.94
C HIS A 229 10.26 -36.21 11.25
N GLU A 230 9.78 -36.48 10.04
CA GLU A 230 8.93 -35.55 9.31
C GLU A 230 7.53 -35.49 9.94
N LYS A 231 7.08 -34.28 10.26
CA LYS A 231 5.77 -33.98 10.86
C LYS A 231 5.05 -32.92 10.03
N GLY A 232 4.87 -33.23 8.74
CA GLY A 232 4.21 -32.38 7.76
C GLY A 232 5.15 -31.43 7.03
N VAL A 233 4.58 -30.42 6.39
CA VAL A 233 5.30 -29.46 5.56
C VAL A 233 5.10 -28.04 6.07
N VAL A 234 6.14 -27.22 5.95
CA VAL A 234 6.05 -25.78 6.20
C VAL A 234 5.62 -25.08 4.91
N PRO A 235 4.61 -24.18 4.94
CA PRO A 235 4.13 -23.51 3.75
C PRO A 235 5.22 -22.75 3.01
N TRP A 236 5.22 -22.86 1.68
CA TRP A 236 6.09 -22.03 0.84
C TRP A 236 5.84 -20.54 1.09
N ARG A 237 6.92 -19.75 1.16
CA ARG A 237 6.89 -18.31 1.47
C ARG A 237 6.32 -17.95 2.84
N SER A 238 6.43 -18.86 3.81
CA SER A 238 6.22 -18.51 5.21
C SER A 238 7.53 -18.03 5.85
N GLY A 239 7.43 -17.02 6.71
CA GLY A 239 8.50 -16.62 7.61
C GLY A 239 8.64 -17.55 8.80
N VAL A 240 9.88 -17.84 9.17
CA VAL A 240 10.26 -18.57 10.39
C VAL A 240 11.40 -17.84 11.08
N VAL A 241 11.51 -18.00 12.41
CA VAL A 241 12.62 -17.44 13.20
C VAL A 241 13.48 -18.58 13.71
N LEU A 242 14.78 -18.54 13.43
CA LEU A 242 15.76 -19.55 13.81
C LEU A 242 16.45 -19.19 15.14
N THR A 243 16.78 -20.20 15.94
CA THR A 243 17.49 -20.04 17.23
C THR A 243 19.00 -19.86 17.05
N GLY A 244 19.53 -20.21 15.86
CA GLY A 244 20.97 -20.30 15.60
C GLY A 244 21.56 -21.69 15.82
N ASN A 245 20.82 -22.61 16.45
CA ASN A 245 21.27 -23.99 16.63
C ASN A 245 21.21 -24.75 15.29
N THR A 246 22.27 -25.52 15.00
CA THR A 246 22.37 -26.31 13.77
C THR A 246 22.74 -27.77 14.05
N LYS A 247 22.25 -28.68 13.20
CA LYS A 247 22.70 -30.08 13.10
C LYS A 247 23.27 -30.30 11.71
N GLY A 248 24.57 -30.62 11.62
CA GLY A 248 25.27 -30.71 10.33
C GLY A 248 25.81 -29.38 9.80
N GLY A 249 25.94 -28.37 10.67
CA GLY A 249 26.49 -27.04 10.33
C GLY A 249 25.56 -26.18 9.49
N GLU A 250 26.10 -25.13 8.88
CA GLU A 250 25.31 -24.10 8.16
C GLU A 250 24.48 -24.64 6.99
N ARG A 251 24.91 -25.74 6.37
CA ARG A 251 24.19 -26.41 5.26
C ARG A 251 23.26 -27.52 5.73
N GLY A 252 23.25 -27.81 7.02
CA GLY A 252 22.47 -28.87 7.63
C GLY A 252 21.05 -28.42 7.99
N LEU A 253 20.58 -28.88 9.15
CA LEU A 253 19.30 -28.51 9.71
C LEU A 253 19.46 -27.33 10.66
N TRP A 254 18.49 -26.42 10.63
CA TRP A 254 18.40 -25.28 11.54
C TRP A 254 17.17 -25.40 12.42
N GLU A 255 17.35 -25.12 13.70
CA GLU A 255 16.25 -25.10 14.67
C GLU A 255 15.48 -23.78 14.58
N THR A 256 14.15 -23.89 14.55
CA THR A 256 13.23 -22.77 14.68
C THR A 256 12.88 -22.52 16.14
N THR A 257 12.54 -21.28 16.48
CA THR A 257 12.02 -20.89 17.80
C THR A 257 10.71 -21.59 18.17
N GLU A 258 10.01 -22.17 17.19
CA GLU A 258 8.83 -23.02 17.36
C GLU A 258 9.17 -24.50 17.66
N GLY A 259 10.45 -24.84 17.80
CA GLY A 259 10.92 -26.17 18.24
C GLY A 259 10.99 -27.24 17.14
N PHE A 260 10.75 -26.88 15.87
CA PHE A 260 10.98 -27.78 14.73
C PHE A 260 12.22 -27.37 13.93
N TRP A 261 12.69 -28.27 13.08
CA TRP A 261 13.91 -28.13 12.30
C TRP A 261 13.62 -28.08 10.81
N LEU A 262 14.38 -27.27 10.08
CA LEU A 262 14.28 -27.13 8.63
C LEU A 262 15.65 -27.29 7.96
N PRO A 263 15.75 -27.96 6.80
CA PRO A 263 16.99 -27.97 6.03
C PRO A 263 17.32 -26.57 5.51
N ALA A 264 18.57 -26.13 5.68
CA ALA A 264 19.06 -24.82 5.25
C ALA A 264 18.75 -24.52 3.77
N ALA A 265 18.87 -25.53 2.91
CA ALA A 265 18.64 -25.41 1.47
C ALA A 265 17.18 -25.08 1.09
N THR A 266 16.23 -25.25 2.01
CA THR A 266 14.80 -24.95 1.77
C THR A 266 14.41 -23.53 2.15
N MET A 267 15.35 -22.75 2.67
CA MET A 267 15.13 -21.43 3.23
C MET A 267 16.12 -20.42 2.68
N LEU A 268 15.69 -19.16 2.69
CA LEU A 268 16.57 -18.01 2.58
C LEU A 268 16.73 -17.41 3.97
N ILE A 269 17.91 -17.62 4.57
CA ILE A 269 18.23 -17.13 5.91
C ILE A 269 18.76 -15.69 5.81
N ALA A 270 18.17 -14.78 6.57
CA ALA A 270 18.63 -13.40 6.66
C ALA A 270 19.87 -13.32 7.55
N THR A 271 21.04 -13.51 6.93
CA THR A 271 22.32 -13.33 7.62
C THR A 271 22.48 -11.86 8.04
N PRO A 272 22.71 -11.56 9.33
CA PRO A 272 22.88 -10.19 9.80
C PRO A 272 23.99 -9.47 9.02
N ARG A 273 23.78 -8.20 8.70
CA ARG A 273 24.76 -7.35 8.01
C ARG A 273 25.13 -6.17 8.89
N GLU A 274 26.37 -5.73 8.79
CA GLU A 274 26.76 -4.42 9.31
C GLU A 274 26.21 -3.34 8.36
N ASP A 275 25.63 -2.29 8.93
CA ASP A 275 25.11 -1.19 8.14
C ASP A 275 26.26 -0.36 7.52
N PRO A 276 26.04 0.30 6.38
CA PRO A 276 27.12 0.90 5.61
C PRO A 276 27.66 2.21 6.22
N ILE A 277 26.95 2.82 7.17
CA ILE A 277 27.26 4.18 7.67
C ILE A 277 27.23 4.33 9.20
N GLY A 278 27.16 3.22 9.95
CA GLY A 278 27.19 3.21 11.42
C GLY A 278 25.86 3.47 12.13
N HIS A 279 24.72 3.45 11.43
CA HIS A 279 23.37 3.51 12.02
C HIS A 279 23.10 2.36 12.99
N ALA A 280 23.63 1.17 12.71
CA ALA A 280 23.44 0.01 13.57
C ALA A 280 24.07 0.24 14.95
N ARG A 281 25.23 0.91 15.00
CA ARG A 281 25.92 1.25 16.26
C ARG A 281 25.19 2.32 17.07
N ALA A 282 24.38 3.16 16.42
CA ALA A 282 23.55 4.16 17.08
C ALA A 282 22.20 3.60 17.58
N GLY A 283 21.95 2.29 17.43
CA GLY A 283 20.69 1.67 17.83
C GLY A 283 19.48 2.10 17.00
N LYS A 284 19.70 2.67 15.81
CA LYS A 284 18.63 3.23 14.98
C LYS A 284 17.97 2.17 14.09
N LYS A 285 16.77 2.47 13.63
CA LYS A 285 16.02 1.68 12.64
C LYS A 285 16.64 1.83 11.25
N TRP A 286 16.83 0.71 10.55
CA TRP A 286 17.25 0.71 9.15
C TRP A 286 16.79 -0.54 8.40
N ILE A 287 16.80 -0.46 7.08
CA ILE A 287 16.33 -1.49 6.16
C ILE A 287 17.46 -1.87 5.21
N ASP A 288 17.71 -3.16 5.07
CA ASP A 288 18.59 -3.77 4.08
C ASP A 288 17.75 -4.36 2.94
N VAL A 289 18.06 -4.01 1.70
CA VAL A 289 17.40 -4.54 0.50
C VAL A 289 18.43 -5.13 -0.45
N SER A 290 18.43 -6.47 -0.56
CA SER A 290 19.30 -7.22 -1.45
C SER A 290 18.60 -7.53 -2.78
N ILE A 291 19.08 -6.93 -3.87
CA ILE A 291 18.51 -7.12 -5.21
C ILE A 291 18.73 -8.56 -5.71
N LYS A 292 19.88 -9.18 -5.50
CA LYS A 292 20.11 -10.56 -5.97
C LYS A 292 19.33 -11.59 -5.17
N LYS A 293 19.21 -11.38 -3.85
CA LYS A 293 18.46 -12.30 -2.98
C LYS A 293 16.96 -12.05 -3.01
N GLN A 294 16.51 -10.88 -3.49
CA GLN A 294 15.12 -10.43 -3.42
C GLN A 294 14.57 -10.52 -1.99
N LEU A 295 15.38 -10.04 -1.05
CA LEU A 295 15.13 -10.10 0.38
C LEU A 295 15.23 -8.69 0.96
N LEU A 296 14.29 -8.37 1.83
CA LEU A 296 14.33 -7.19 2.70
C LEU A 296 14.49 -7.66 4.14
N VAL A 297 15.37 -6.99 4.88
CA VAL A 297 15.54 -7.20 6.33
C VAL A 297 15.45 -5.85 7.02
N ALA A 298 14.59 -5.73 8.03
CA ALA A 298 14.50 -4.56 8.89
C ALA A 298 15.27 -4.82 10.19
N TYR A 299 15.99 -3.81 10.66
CA TYR A 299 16.87 -3.89 11.82
C TYR A 299 16.59 -2.78 12.82
N GLU A 300 16.74 -3.11 14.10
CA GLU A 300 16.92 -2.15 15.19
C GLU A 300 18.33 -2.29 15.76
N GLY A 301 19.19 -1.30 15.50
CA GLY A 301 20.62 -1.45 15.75
C GLY A 301 21.21 -2.58 14.91
N THR A 302 21.79 -3.60 15.54
CA THR A 302 22.33 -4.80 14.86
C THR A 302 21.36 -5.98 14.86
N GLN A 303 20.20 -5.86 15.52
CA GLN A 303 19.24 -6.95 15.65
C GLN A 303 18.26 -6.93 14.47
N PRO A 304 18.17 -7.99 13.66
CA PRO A 304 17.08 -8.12 12.70
C PRO A 304 15.76 -8.29 13.46
N VAL A 305 14.77 -7.47 13.12
CA VAL A 305 13.41 -7.48 13.71
C VAL A 305 12.37 -7.99 12.73
N PHE A 306 12.67 -7.98 11.43
CA PHE A 306 11.79 -8.49 10.40
C PHE A 306 12.55 -8.88 9.14
N ALA A 307 12.09 -9.91 8.43
CA ALA A 307 12.51 -10.15 7.05
C ALA A 307 11.35 -10.61 6.18
N THR A 308 11.38 -10.25 4.90
CA THR A 308 10.44 -10.75 3.89
C THR A 308 11.05 -10.79 2.49
N LEU A 309 10.41 -11.52 1.59
CA LEU A 309 10.72 -11.48 0.17
C LEU A 309 10.14 -10.20 -0.46
N VAL A 310 10.89 -9.65 -1.40
CA VAL A 310 10.48 -8.45 -2.16
C VAL A 310 10.50 -8.72 -3.66
N SER A 311 9.93 -7.80 -4.43
CA SER A 311 10.14 -7.72 -5.88
C SER A 311 10.70 -6.36 -6.25
N THR A 312 12.00 -6.31 -6.55
CA THR A 312 12.67 -5.09 -7.01
C THR A 312 12.44 -4.87 -8.51
N GLY A 313 13.06 -3.82 -9.06
CA GLY A 313 12.98 -3.44 -10.45
C GLY A 313 13.43 -4.54 -11.43
N ARG A 314 12.67 -4.74 -12.52
CA ARG A 314 12.95 -5.76 -13.56
C ARG A 314 14.34 -5.64 -14.18
N GLY A 315 14.90 -4.42 -14.20
CA GLY A 315 16.27 -4.18 -14.67
C GLY A 315 17.36 -4.83 -13.81
N GLY A 316 17.03 -5.35 -12.61
CA GLY A 316 17.98 -6.07 -11.76
C GLY A 316 19.21 -5.22 -11.43
N MET A 317 20.38 -5.62 -11.94
CA MET A 317 21.66 -4.94 -11.69
C MET A 317 22.03 -3.88 -12.74
N SER A 318 21.17 -3.62 -13.72
CA SER A 318 21.36 -2.61 -14.75
C SER A 318 21.38 -1.17 -14.20
N ASP A 319 21.64 -0.21 -15.09
CA ASP A 319 21.66 1.22 -14.78
C ASP A 319 20.24 1.73 -14.48
N PRO A 320 19.93 2.16 -13.25
CA PRO A 320 18.58 2.61 -12.86
C PRO A 320 18.16 3.91 -13.54
N GLU A 321 19.08 4.71 -14.08
CA GLU A 321 18.74 5.93 -14.83
C GLU A 321 18.23 5.62 -16.24
N LYS A 322 18.51 4.41 -16.75
CA LYS A 322 18.22 4.00 -18.13
C LYS A 322 17.29 2.81 -18.23
N THR A 323 16.96 2.20 -17.10
CA THR A 323 16.20 0.96 -17.05
C THR A 323 15.25 0.97 -15.85
N THR A 324 14.41 -0.04 -15.77
CA THR A 324 13.51 -0.27 -14.64
C THR A 324 14.22 -0.92 -13.44
N ALA A 325 15.54 -0.75 -13.30
CA ALA A 325 16.31 -1.27 -12.16
C ALA A 325 16.03 -0.43 -10.90
N THR A 326 16.12 -1.05 -9.72
CA THR A 326 16.03 -0.31 -8.46
C THR A 326 17.34 0.41 -8.19
N VAL A 327 17.24 1.69 -7.81
CA VAL A 327 18.41 2.49 -7.42
C VAL A 327 19.16 1.87 -6.24
N ARG A 328 20.49 1.84 -6.33
CA ARG A 328 21.39 1.32 -5.30
C ARG A 328 22.02 2.47 -4.54
N GLY A 329 22.23 2.31 -3.24
CA GLY A 329 22.76 3.36 -2.38
C GLY A 329 22.12 3.38 -1.01
N VAL A 330 22.41 4.45 -0.26
CA VAL A 330 21.87 4.69 1.08
C VAL A 330 20.93 5.89 1.01
N PHE A 331 19.71 5.69 1.48
CA PHE A 331 18.61 6.65 1.38
C PHE A 331 17.86 6.73 2.70
N TYR A 332 16.93 7.69 2.80
CA TYR A 332 16.03 7.82 3.94
C TYR A 332 14.59 7.90 3.46
N VAL A 333 13.71 7.16 4.12
CA VAL A 333 12.28 7.32 3.94
C VAL A 333 11.91 8.76 4.33
N HIS A 334 11.48 9.55 3.36
CA HIS A 334 11.20 10.98 3.54
C HIS A 334 9.72 11.33 3.38
N ALA A 335 8.93 10.43 2.79
CA ALA A 335 7.49 10.59 2.70
C ALA A 335 6.77 9.24 2.76
N LYS A 336 5.65 9.22 3.48
CA LYS A 336 4.80 8.04 3.65
C LYS A 336 3.35 8.36 3.31
N HIS A 337 2.70 7.43 2.61
CA HIS A 337 1.31 7.53 2.20
C HIS A 337 0.60 6.21 2.53
N VAL A 338 -0.50 6.26 3.30
CA VAL A 338 -1.32 5.07 3.60
C VAL A 338 -1.76 4.40 2.29
N SER A 339 -2.09 5.21 1.30
CA SER A 339 -2.17 4.79 -0.10
C SER A 339 -2.11 5.98 -1.05
N GLY A 340 -1.82 5.74 -2.33
CA GLY A 340 -1.83 6.79 -3.35
C GLY A 340 -1.71 6.22 -4.76
N THR A 341 -2.16 6.99 -5.74
CA THR A 341 -1.98 6.64 -7.15
C THR A 341 -0.52 6.85 -7.55
N MET A 342 0.08 5.83 -8.19
CA MET A 342 1.43 5.86 -8.72
C MET A 342 1.38 5.63 -10.22
N ASP A 343 1.66 6.66 -10.99
CA ASP A 343 1.72 6.58 -12.45
C ASP A 343 3.17 6.30 -12.86
N GLY A 344 3.39 5.18 -13.56
CA GLY A 344 4.62 4.97 -14.32
C GLY A 344 4.47 5.61 -15.69
N GLU A 345 5.26 6.63 -16.02
CA GLU A 345 5.33 7.11 -17.40
C GLU A 345 6.09 6.13 -18.31
N GLU A 346 5.52 5.97 -19.51
CA GLU A 346 6.02 5.35 -20.75
C GLU A 346 6.31 3.82 -20.82
N GLY A 347 5.47 3.14 -21.62
CA GLY A 347 5.70 1.77 -22.11
C GLY A 347 4.42 0.95 -22.26
N SER A 348 4.38 0.00 -23.19
CA SER A 348 3.21 -0.83 -23.53
C SER A 348 2.65 -1.72 -22.40
N ASP A 349 3.31 -1.74 -21.24
CA ASP A 349 2.88 -2.41 -20.00
C ASP A 349 2.19 -1.40 -19.04
N SER A 350 1.37 -0.46 -19.55
CA SER A 350 0.79 0.63 -18.76
C SER A 350 -0.31 0.14 -17.81
N PHE A 351 0.06 -0.32 -16.62
CA PHE A 351 -0.89 -0.49 -15.52
C PHE A 351 -1.17 0.89 -14.90
N ASP A 352 -2.43 1.32 -14.95
CA ASP A 352 -2.93 2.45 -14.14
C ASP A 352 -3.19 1.91 -12.73
N LEU A 353 -2.13 1.96 -11.90
CA LEU A 353 -2.11 1.46 -10.53
C LEU A 353 -2.66 2.57 -9.61
N ARG A 354 -3.99 2.61 -9.48
CA ARG A 354 -4.64 3.55 -8.57
C ARG A 354 -4.62 3.00 -7.16
N ASP A 355 -4.29 3.88 -6.22
CA ASP A 355 -4.32 3.61 -4.79
C ASP A 355 -3.37 2.52 -4.28
N VAL A 356 -2.12 2.50 -4.75
CA VAL A 356 -1.06 1.65 -4.21
C VAL A 356 -0.96 1.82 -2.68
N PRO A 357 -1.01 0.75 -1.88
CA PRO A 357 -1.04 0.82 -0.42
C PRO A 357 0.36 0.94 0.19
N TYR A 358 0.43 1.59 1.36
CA TYR A 358 1.59 1.69 2.25
C TYR A 358 2.88 2.17 1.56
N ILE A 359 2.78 3.26 0.80
CA ILE A 359 3.90 3.82 0.04
C ILE A 359 4.87 4.53 0.98
N GLN A 360 6.16 4.25 0.83
CA GLN A 360 7.25 4.88 1.56
C GLN A 360 8.34 5.32 0.58
N TYR A 361 8.34 6.59 0.19
CA TYR A 361 9.33 7.14 -0.73
C TYR A 361 10.66 7.33 0.00
N PHE A 362 11.74 6.83 -0.60
CA PHE A 362 13.09 6.96 -0.07
C PHE A 362 14.04 7.72 -1.00
N HIS A 363 13.77 7.75 -2.31
CA HIS A 363 14.58 8.50 -3.27
C HIS A 363 13.76 8.85 -4.52
N GLU A 364 13.55 10.14 -4.81
CA GLU A 364 12.78 10.58 -5.98
C GLU A 364 11.44 9.80 -6.13
N GLY A 365 11.23 9.10 -7.24
CA GLY A 365 10.07 8.23 -7.49
C GLY A 365 10.18 6.81 -6.91
N TYR A 366 11.32 6.43 -6.33
CA TYR A 366 11.55 5.11 -5.75
C TYR A 366 10.94 5.00 -4.35
N ALA A 367 10.13 3.96 -4.16
CA ALA A 367 9.44 3.69 -2.91
C ALA A 367 9.43 2.21 -2.54
N LEU A 368 9.27 1.94 -1.24
CA LEU A 368 8.77 0.66 -0.72
C LEU A 368 7.24 0.74 -0.69
N HIS A 369 6.52 -0.26 -1.18
CA HIS A 369 5.05 -0.27 -1.09
C HIS A 369 4.44 -1.66 -1.23
N GLY A 370 3.17 -1.80 -0.84
CA GLY A 370 2.42 -3.04 -1.05
C GLY A 370 2.02 -3.22 -2.51
N ALA A 371 2.11 -4.45 -3.02
CA ALA A 371 1.66 -4.81 -4.35
C ALA A 371 0.58 -5.91 -4.26
N TYR A 372 -0.67 -5.56 -4.59
CA TYR A 372 -1.79 -6.50 -4.56
C TYR A 372 -2.16 -7.07 -5.94
N TRP A 373 -1.54 -6.55 -7.01
CA TRP A 373 -1.80 -6.95 -8.41
C TRP A 373 -0.96 -8.13 -8.88
N HIS A 374 0.04 -8.56 -8.10
CA HIS A 374 0.87 -9.74 -8.40
C HIS A 374 1.31 -10.46 -7.12
N ASP A 375 1.79 -11.69 -7.28
CA ASP A 375 2.31 -12.53 -6.18
C ASP A 375 3.68 -13.15 -6.55
N GLU A 376 4.57 -12.35 -7.14
CA GLU A 376 5.88 -12.78 -7.66
C GLU A 376 7.06 -12.47 -6.72
N PHE A 377 6.79 -12.28 -5.42
CA PHE A 377 7.80 -11.93 -4.41
C PHE A 377 8.96 -12.95 -4.34
N GLY A 378 10.19 -12.45 -4.23
CA GLY A 378 11.41 -13.24 -4.40
C GLY A 378 11.96 -13.22 -5.83
N LYS A 379 11.36 -12.42 -6.73
CA LYS A 379 11.83 -12.20 -8.11
C LYS A 379 11.69 -10.72 -8.50
N PRO A 380 12.61 -10.17 -9.32
CA PRO A 380 12.45 -8.82 -9.87
C PRO A 380 11.20 -8.71 -10.74
N ARG A 381 10.34 -7.71 -10.47
CA ARG A 381 9.04 -7.54 -11.15
C ARG A 381 8.61 -6.09 -11.36
N SER A 382 9.07 -5.17 -10.53
CA SER A 382 8.59 -3.77 -10.52
C SER A 382 9.23 -2.91 -11.61
N HIS A 383 8.81 -1.64 -11.69
CA HIS A 383 9.43 -0.60 -12.53
C HIS A 383 10.40 0.29 -11.74
N GLY A 384 11.09 -0.27 -10.73
CA GLY A 384 12.10 0.43 -9.94
C GLY A 384 11.80 0.43 -8.44
N CYS A 385 10.53 0.54 -8.05
CA CYS A 385 10.11 0.43 -6.65
C CYS A 385 10.42 -0.95 -6.04
N VAL A 386 10.39 -1.05 -4.72
CA VAL A 386 10.54 -2.31 -3.99
C VAL A 386 9.14 -2.76 -3.57
N ASN A 387 8.59 -3.76 -4.25
CA ASN A 387 7.26 -4.29 -3.96
C ASN A 387 7.32 -5.28 -2.80
N LEU A 388 6.39 -5.15 -1.85
CA LEU A 388 6.17 -6.07 -0.74
C LEU A 388 4.78 -6.70 -0.83
N ALA A 389 4.61 -7.88 -0.22
CA ALA A 389 3.27 -8.41 0.01
C ALA A 389 2.47 -7.44 0.89
N PRO A 390 1.16 -7.24 0.68
CA PRO A 390 0.39 -6.22 1.41
C PRO A 390 0.52 -6.28 2.94
N ALA A 391 0.53 -7.47 3.52
CA ALA A 391 0.69 -7.64 4.98
C ALA A 391 2.06 -7.16 5.48
N ASP A 392 3.12 -7.50 4.74
CA ASP A 392 4.48 -7.12 5.06
C ASP A 392 4.73 -5.62 4.82
N ALA A 393 4.11 -5.07 3.77
CA ALA A 393 4.14 -3.64 3.48
C ALA A 393 3.50 -2.83 4.62
N LYS A 394 2.35 -3.30 5.14
CA LYS A 394 1.70 -2.71 6.30
C LYS A 394 2.59 -2.77 7.54
N TRP A 395 3.12 -3.95 7.86
CA TRP A 395 4.01 -4.13 9.02
C TRP A 395 5.18 -3.14 8.95
N LEU A 396 5.85 -3.09 7.79
CA LEU A 396 6.98 -2.20 7.58
C LEU A 396 6.56 -0.73 7.67
N PHE A 397 5.41 -0.36 7.10
CA PHE A 397 4.89 1.01 7.15
C PHE A 397 4.56 1.46 8.56
N ASP A 398 4.05 0.58 9.41
CA ASP A 398 3.77 0.93 10.80
C ASP A 398 5.06 1.04 11.62
N TRP A 399 6.09 0.25 11.27
CA TRP A 399 7.38 0.24 11.96
C TRP A 399 8.31 1.42 11.59
N THR A 400 8.30 1.89 10.35
CA THR A 400 9.23 2.94 9.86
C THR A 400 8.86 4.36 10.28
N ASP A 401 9.85 5.23 10.25
CA ASP A 401 9.71 6.69 10.39
C ASP A 401 9.66 7.38 9.01
N PRO A 402 8.94 8.51 8.88
CA PRO A 402 8.15 9.17 9.92
C PRO A 402 6.82 8.44 10.26
N PRO A 403 6.32 8.52 11.50
CA PRO A 403 5.01 7.99 11.82
C PRO A 403 3.91 8.78 11.09
N VAL A 404 2.88 8.09 10.61
CA VAL A 404 1.69 8.72 10.03
C VAL A 404 0.58 8.70 11.08
N PRO A 405 0.18 9.86 11.65
CA PRO A 405 -0.90 9.93 12.63
C PRO A 405 -2.18 9.26 12.11
N PRO A 406 -3.01 8.62 12.98
CA PRO A 406 -4.20 7.86 12.58
C PRO A 406 -5.11 8.60 11.59
N GLU A 407 -5.34 9.88 11.82
CA GLU A 407 -6.26 10.72 11.07
C GLU A 407 -5.64 11.30 9.78
N TRP A 408 -4.33 11.13 9.59
CA TRP A 408 -3.61 11.61 8.41
C TRP A 408 -3.50 10.51 7.37
N HIS A 409 -3.47 10.90 6.09
CA HIS A 409 -3.26 9.94 5.00
C HIS A 409 -1.80 9.86 4.57
N GLY A 410 -0.98 10.84 4.94
CA GLY A 410 0.46 10.78 4.74
C GLY A 410 1.24 11.75 5.60
N ALA A 411 2.52 11.46 5.77
CA ALA A 411 3.48 12.26 6.51
C ALA A 411 4.73 12.50 5.66
N VAL A 412 5.39 13.64 5.89
CA VAL A 412 6.61 14.05 5.20
C VAL A 412 7.64 14.45 6.26
N ASN A 413 8.87 13.96 6.10
CA ASN A 413 10.03 14.39 6.86
C ASN A 413 11.25 14.44 5.93
N LEU A 414 11.64 15.65 5.50
CA LEU A 414 12.80 15.82 4.62
C LEU A 414 14.14 15.80 5.38
N GLU A 415 14.10 15.91 6.70
CA GLU A 415 15.29 15.98 7.55
C GLU A 415 15.75 14.59 8.02
N GLY A 416 14.95 13.54 7.77
CA GLY A 416 15.32 12.17 8.07
C GLY A 416 14.13 11.20 8.09
N GLY A 417 14.43 9.96 8.45
CA GLY A 417 13.47 8.88 8.57
C GLY A 417 14.19 7.56 8.72
N THR A 418 13.52 6.44 8.45
CA THR A 418 14.21 5.15 8.46
C THR A 418 15.17 5.04 7.27
N LEU A 419 16.40 4.63 7.54
CA LEU A 419 17.42 4.42 6.51
C LEU A 419 17.03 3.21 5.64
N VAL A 420 17.22 3.35 4.33
CA VAL A 420 17.07 2.27 3.35
C VAL A 420 18.40 2.09 2.62
N TRP A 421 18.99 0.91 2.75
CA TRP A 421 20.18 0.52 2.01
C TRP A 421 19.84 -0.50 0.94
N THR A 422 19.95 -0.09 -0.31
CA THR A 422 19.71 -0.97 -1.46
C THR A 422 21.04 -1.37 -2.09
N HIS A 423 21.31 -2.68 -2.21
CA HIS A 423 22.58 -3.20 -2.70
C HIS A 423 22.43 -4.44 -3.58
N ALA A 424 23.55 -4.91 -4.14
CA ALA A 424 23.56 -5.99 -5.11
C ALA A 424 23.23 -7.35 -4.49
N GLY A 425 23.91 -7.76 -3.43
CA GLY A 425 23.83 -9.10 -2.84
C GLY A 425 24.20 -9.08 -1.38
#